data_AF-A0A257XA32-F1
#
_entry.id   AF-A0A257XA32-F1
#
_cell.length_a   1.000
_cell.length_b   1.000
_cell.length_c   1.000
_cell.angle_alpha   90.00
_cell.angle_beta   90.00
_cell.angle_gamma   90.00
#
_symmetry.space_group_name_H-M   'P 1'
#
loop_
_entity.id
_entity.type
_entity.pdbx_description
1 polymer ?
#
loop_
_entity_poly.entity_id
_entity_poly.type
_entity_poly.pdbx_seq_one_letter_code
_entity_poly.pdbx_strand_id
1 'polypeptide(L)' 'MAITVNQLFENALCLSPESRVALAEQLIGSIEPEGAVFEAQLAEAQRRADDLDAGRVNGIPGEEGLRRVREAILLKSQA' A
#
# COMPACT_ATOMS: atom_id res chain seq x y z
N MET A 1 11.90 -30.77 -2.69
CA MET A 1 10.50 -31.06 -2.31
C MET A 1 9.69 -29.80 -2.53
N ALA A 2 8.54 -29.87 -3.17
CA ALA A 2 7.65 -28.71 -3.31
C ALA A 2 6.72 -28.68 -2.09
N ILE A 3 6.88 -27.67 -1.23
CA ILE A 3 5.88 -27.37 -0.19
C ILE A 3 4.68 -26.69 -0.86
N THR A 4 3.47 -27.13 -0.53
CA THR A 4 2.26 -26.48 -1.04
C THR A 4 1.91 -25.24 -0.21
N VAL A 5 1.19 -24.29 -0.80
CA VAL A 5 0.72 -23.08 -0.10
C VAL A 5 -0.11 -23.45 1.13
N ASN A 6 -1.01 -24.43 1.03
CA ASN A 6 -1.82 -24.89 2.16
C ASN A 6 -0.96 -25.45 3.30
N GLN A 7 0.04 -26.28 2.99
CA GLN A 7 0.96 -26.80 4.01
C GLN A 7 1.77 -25.69 4.67
N LEU A 8 2.21 -24.68 3.91
CA LEU A 8 2.90 -23.52 4.47
C LEU A 8 1.97 -22.71 5.39
N PHE A 9 0.72 -22.52 5.00
CA PHE A 9 -0.29 -21.82 5.78
C PHE A 9 -0.58 -22.52 7.11
N GLU A 10 -0.81 -23.84 7.08
CA GLU A 10 -1.01 -24.64 8.30
C GLU A 10 0.18 -24.53 9.25
N ASN A 11 1.41 -24.60 8.73
CA ASN A 11 2.62 -24.42 9.55
C ASN A 11 2.73 -23.00 10.12
N ALA A 12 2.35 -21.98 9.36
CA ALA A 12 2.36 -20.59 9.83
C ALA A 12 1.34 -20.36 10.96
N LEU A 13 0.22 -21.10 11.00
CA LEU A 13 -0.74 -21.02 12.10
C LEU A 13 -0.19 -21.53 13.44
N CYS A 14 0.85 -22.37 13.43
CA CYS A 14 1.53 -22.82 14.65
C CYS A 14 2.44 -21.73 15.28
N LEU A 15 2.71 -20.63 14.56
CA LEU A 15 3.51 -19.52 15.07
C LEU A 15 2.70 -18.64 16.04
N SER A 16 3.41 -17.89 16.89
CA SER A 16 2.78 -16.82 17.68
C SER A 16 2.17 -15.75 16.76
N PRO A 17 1.16 -14.97 17.21
CA PRO A 17 0.59 -13.88 16.43
C PRO A 17 1.65 -12.91 15.88
N GLU A 18 2.64 -12.54 16.70
CA GLU A 18 3.71 -11.60 16.34
C GLU A 18 4.62 -12.20 15.26
N SER A 19 4.96 -13.49 15.41
CA SER A 19 5.78 -14.22 14.45
C SER A 19 5.06 -14.39 13.11
N ARG A 20 3.73 -14.53 13.09
CA ARG A 20 2.94 -14.53 11.86
C ARG A 20 2.96 -13.19 11.15
N VAL A 21 2.87 -12.08 11.89
CA VAL A 21 3.00 -10.73 11.32
C VAL A 21 4.39 -10.56 10.68
N ALA A 22 5.45 -10.91 11.41
CA ALA A 22 6.82 -10.82 10.90
C ALA A 22 7.03 -11.66 9.63
N LEU A 23 6.46 -12.88 9.58
CA LEU A 23 6.51 -13.72 8.38
C LEU A 23 5.74 -13.08 7.22
N ALA A 24 4.56 -12.52 7.46
CA ALA A 24 3.76 -11.86 6.43
C ALA A 24 4.51 -10.66 5.83
N GLU A 25 5.14 -9.83 6.66
CA GLU A 25 5.95 -8.69 6.21
C GLU A 25 7.13 -9.13 5.34
N GLN A 26 7.86 -10.18 5.74
CA GLN A 26 8.96 -10.73 4.94
C GLN A 26 8.49 -11.29 3.60
N LEU A 27 7.36 -12.02 3.58
CA LEU A 27 6.78 -12.56 2.35
C LEU A 27 6.35 -11.43 1.42
N ILE A 28 5.68 -10.40 1.92
CA ILE A 28 5.31 -9.22 1.13
C ILE A 28 6.55 -8.55 0.55
N GLY A 29 7.60 -8.36 1.36
CA GLY A 29 8.86 -7.75 0.91
C GLY A 29 9.68 -8.61 -0.05
N SER A 30 9.41 -9.92 -0.12
CA SER A 30 10.08 -10.83 -1.06
C SER A 30 9.52 -10.78 -2.48
N ILE A 31 8.36 -10.15 -2.67
CA ILE A 31 7.71 -10.01 -3.97
C ILE A 31 8.33 -8.82 -4.69
N GLU A 32 8.86 -9.03 -5.90
CA GLU A 32 9.25 -7.91 -6.75
C GLU A 32 8.00 -7.11 -7.11
N PRO A 33 7.97 -5.79 -6.86
CA PRO A 33 6.82 -4.98 -7.22
C PRO A 33 6.60 -5.06 -8.73
N GLU A 34 5.34 -5.28 -9.12
CA GLU A 34 4.96 -5.30 -10.53
C GLU A 34 5.27 -3.93 -11.16
N GLY A 35 6.34 -3.85 -11.97
CA GLY A 35 6.78 -2.59 -12.57
C GLY A 35 5.65 -1.87 -13.33
N ALA A 36 4.77 -2.63 -13.98
CA ALA A 36 3.60 -2.07 -14.67
C ALA A 36 2.64 -1.30 -13.75
N VAL A 37 2.47 -1.73 -12.50
CA VAL A 37 1.63 -1.03 -11.51
C VAL A 37 2.29 0.28 -11.10
N PHE A 38 3.61 0.27 -10.86
CA PHE A 38 4.35 1.48 -10.53
C PHE A 38 4.29 2.51 -11.67
N GLU A 39 4.53 2.07 -12.92
CA GLU A 39 4.44 2.95 -14.09
C GLU A 39 3.05 3.56 -14.25
N ALA A 40 1.98 2.77 -14.05
CA ALA A 40 0.61 3.27 -14.11
C ALA A 40 0.32 4.31 -13.00
N GLN A 41 0.83 4.08 -11.78
CA GLN A 41 0.71 5.04 -10.69
C GLN A 41 1.48 6.33 -10.96
N LEU A 42 2.69 6.22 -11.51
CA LEU A 42 3.52 7.36 -11.87
C LEU A 42 2.87 8.19 -12.98
N ALA A 43 2.34 7.56 -14.01
CA ALA A 43 1.61 8.22 -15.08
C ALA A 43 0.39 9.01 -14.55
N GLU A 44 -0.36 8.42 -13.62
CA GLU A 44 -1.51 9.10 -12.99
C GLU A 44 -1.06 10.25 -12.08
N ALA A 45 0.04 10.09 -11.33
CA ALA A 45 0.59 11.15 -10.51
C ALA A 45 1.02 12.36 -11.37
N GLN A 46 1.71 12.11 -12.48
CA GLN A 46 2.12 13.15 -13.42
C GLN A 46 0.91 13.87 -14.03
N ARG A 47 -0.08 13.11 -14.50
CA ARG A 47 -1.32 13.67 -15.05
C ARG A 47 -2.03 14.60 -14.05
N ARG A 48 -2.08 14.23 -12.76
CA ARG A 48 -2.69 15.05 -11.71
C ARG A 48 -1.89 16.32 -11.41
N ALA A 49 -0.57 16.25 -11.44
CA ALA A 49 0.29 17.42 -11.29
C ALA A 49 0.05 18.41 -12.45
N ASP A 50 0.03 17.91 -13.68
CA ASP A 50 -0.22 18.73 -14.87
C ASP A 50 -1.61 19.38 -14.85
N ASP A 51 -2.63 18.67 -14.36
CA ASP A 51 -3.99 19.21 -14.18
C ASP A 51 -4.01 20.35 -13.16
N LEU A 52 -3.25 20.23 -12.07
CA LEU A 52 -3.14 21.25 -11.03
C LEU A 52 -2.40 22.49 -11.56
N ASP A 53 -1.25 22.30 -12.20
CA ASP A 53 -0.42 23.37 -12.74
C ASP A 53 -1.13 24.15 -13.85
N ALA A 54 -1.92 23.45 -14.68
CA ALA A 54 -2.73 24.07 -15.71
C ALA A 54 -4.04 24.69 -15.20
N GLY A 55 -4.34 24.59 -13.90
CA GLY A 55 -5.58 25.10 -13.30
C GLY A 55 -6.84 24.37 -13.77
N ARG A 56 -6.72 23.15 -14.30
CA ARG A 56 -7.86 22.30 -14.70
C ARG A 56 -8.63 21.74 -13.51
N VAL A 57 -7.99 21.73 -12.34
CA VAL A 57 -8.60 21.35 -11.06
C VAL A 57 -8.39 22.44 -10.03
N ASN A 58 -9.34 22.58 -9.11
CA ASN A 58 -9.19 23.49 -7.98
C ASN A 58 -8.42 22.78 -6.86
N GLY A 59 -7.18 23.19 -6.64
CA GLY A 59 -6.34 22.68 -5.57
C GLY A 59 -6.81 23.12 -4.18
N ILE A 60 -6.26 22.48 -3.16
CA ILE A 60 -6.34 22.92 -1.76
C ILE A 60 -4.92 23.17 -1.23
N PRO A 61 -4.76 23.96 -0.16
CA PRO A 61 -3.45 24.10 0.48
C PRO A 61 -2.87 22.74 0.87
N GLY A 62 -1.57 22.55 0.65
CA GLY A 62 -0.91 21.25 0.88
C GLY A 62 -1.06 20.73 2.31
N GLU A 63 -0.93 21.61 3.31
CA GLU A 63 -1.13 21.26 4.72
C GLU A 63 -2.55 20.73 5.00
N GLU A 64 -3.56 21.35 4.39
CA GLU A 64 -4.95 20.90 4.50
C GLU A 64 -5.15 19.55 3.82
N GLY A 65 -4.52 19.33 2.66
CA GLY A 65 -4.53 18.03 1.98
C GLY A 65 -3.90 16.92 2.83
N LEU A 66 -2.71 17.15 3.38
CA LEU A 66 -2.01 16.19 4.24
C LEU A 66 -2.79 15.90 5.53
N ARG A 67 -3.40 16.93 6.14
CA ARG A 67 -4.26 16.75 7.32
C ARG A 67 -5.41 15.78 7.04
N ARG A 68 -6.14 15.98 5.93
CA ARG A 68 -7.25 15.10 5.54
C ARG A 68 -6.83 13.65 5.29
N VAL A 69 -5.67 13.45 4.66
CA VAL A 69 -5.13 12.10 4.42
C VAL A 69 -4.85 11.38 5.74
N ARG A 70 -4.19 12.06 6.69
CA ARG A 70 -3.90 11.49 8.01
C ARG A 70 -5.19 11.12 8.75
N GLU A 71 -6.18 12.00 8.74
CA GLU A 71 -7.48 11.74 9.35
C GLU A 71 -8.18 10.52 8.74
N ALA A 72 -8.18 10.40 7.41
CA ALA A 72 -8.79 9.27 6.71
C ALA A 72 -8.11 7.93 7.04
N ILE A 73 -6.78 7.91 7.17
CA ILE A 73 -6.02 6.70 7.52
C ILE A 73 -6.28 6.31 8.98
N LEU A 74 -6.29 7.29 9.90
CA LEU A 74 -6.56 7.03 11.32
C LEU A 74 -7.98 6.49 11.53
N LEU A 75 -8.99 7.04 10.84
CA LEU A 75 -10.36 6.54 10.92
C LEU A 75 -10.49 5.10 10.39
N LYS A 76 -9.76 4.74 9.32
CA LYS A 76 -9.74 3.36 8.79
C LYS A 76 -9.09 2.34 9.73
N SER A 77 -8.22 2.77 10.64
CA SER A 77 -7.61 1.87 11.64
C SER A 77 -8.52 1.56 12.82
N GLN A 78 -9.64 2.29 12.96
CA GLN A 78 -10.60 2.15 14.07
C GLN A 78 -11.90 1.44 13.68
N ALA A 79 -12.08 1.09 12.41
CA ALA A 79 -13.25 0.40 11.85
C ALA A 79 -12.88 -1.02 11.41
#